data_AF-C3Y6S8-F1
#
_entry.id   AF-C3Y6S8-F1
#
_cell.length_a   1.000
_cell.length_b   1.000
_cell.length_c   1.000
_cell.angle_alpha   90.00
_cell.angle_beta   90.00
_cell.angle_gamma   90.00
#
_symmetry.space_group_name_H-M   'P 1'
#
loop_
_entity.id
_entity.type
_entity.pdbx_description
1 polymer ?
#
loop_
_entity_poly.entity_id
_entity_poly.type
_entity_poly.pdbx_seq_one_letter_code
_entity_poly.pdbx_strand_id
1 'polypeptide(L)'
;THSTAVLQGLQELRSDNLLVDVILCVSGKEIPCHRNVLAACSGYFRAMFCNGHRESKEHKVTIHEASPSALQLLVGYAYTSKVTITEDNATELMEGASFFQVPPVNDACRKFLSDNLSIKNCMKMVTFGGMLNPNLEADALLYAMKEFAGASQTPEFLDLTKEQLIKLVLSDNLNAPEETVYMAVMKWINHDTRKRKKEMRQLMELVRFPFMDKMYFIEKVATDKVIWKCCPDIISEGRKYHVFPGEVQSPRTRPRRASGLREAVVVIGGTEIFGMRGIRSVKSNSILMTHSSAPSSESWVPMTTMRRDNDHGFAVAVLGTSDILVSVGGRQCRDVWLYHARLDSWSKLARMKTARDYHKLAVVNGKVYAIGGRSKDGVTAGVEVYHRSLNKWTEGVALPQPRGAHAVGVLDGTIYVIGGGNVTYSPTRTVYCFSPGDDLWHTAQDMPETELDSYITASVLNDSIYIAGLPSKVLCYRPQEDLWTVVANTSARLRCGITVFGGEIYIYGGSKNNIGTTEIFWLNCQDKSLKQVGTMPNGLCGHVCVTILKG
;
A
#
# COMPACT_ATOMS: atom_id res chain seq x y z
N THR A 1 46.98 26.70 -3.16
CA THR A 1 46.66 27.32 -1.85
C THR A 1 47.67 26.87 -0.82
N HIS A 2 47.80 27.57 0.31
CA HIS A 2 48.72 27.19 1.39
C HIS A 2 48.54 25.72 1.83
N SER A 3 47.30 25.24 1.94
CA SER A 3 46.98 23.85 2.31
C SER A 3 47.57 22.80 1.34
N THR A 4 47.52 23.05 0.04
CA THR A 4 48.10 22.13 -0.97
C THR A 4 49.62 22.08 -0.88
N ALA A 5 50.28 23.23 -0.69
CA ALA A 5 51.73 23.30 -0.55
C ALA A 5 52.22 22.57 0.71
N VAL A 6 51.51 22.71 1.84
CA VAL A 6 51.81 21.99 3.08
C VAL A 6 51.68 20.47 2.89
N LEU A 7 50.58 20.01 2.27
CA LEU A 7 50.36 18.59 1.99
C LEU A 7 51.43 18.01 1.05
N GLN A 8 51.82 18.77 0.03
CA GLN A 8 52.91 18.38 -0.87
C GLN A 8 54.24 18.25 -0.13
N GLY A 9 54.60 19.22 0.72
CA GLY A 9 55.82 19.14 1.54
C GLY A 9 55.80 17.95 2.51
N LEU A 10 54.66 17.64 3.12
CA LEU A 10 54.50 16.45 3.97
C LEU A 10 54.66 15.14 3.18
N GLN A 11 54.17 15.11 1.94
CA GLN A 11 54.33 13.95 1.06
C GLN A 11 55.78 13.75 0.62
N GLU A 12 56.51 14.83 0.32
CA GLU A 12 57.95 14.81 -0.01
C GLU A 12 58.78 14.31 1.19
N LEU A 13 58.51 14.84 2.39
CA LEU A 13 59.15 14.36 3.62
C LEU A 13 58.92 12.86 3.84
N ARG A 14 57.70 12.37 3.56
CA ARG A 14 57.38 10.95 3.68
C ARG A 14 58.12 10.10 2.65
N SER A 15 58.20 10.53 1.38
CA SER A 15 58.92 9.76 0.35
C SER A 15 60.41 9.64 0.64
N ASP A 16 60.99 10.65 1.27
CA ASP A 16 62.41 10.68 1.66
C ASP A 16 62.67 10.00 3.03
N ASN A 17 61.63 9.43 3.66
CA ASN A 17 61.65 8.87 5.02
C ASN A 17 62.14 9.87 6.10
N LEU A 18 61.89 11.16 5.89
CA LEU A 18 62.26 12.22 6.83
C LEU A 18 61.14 12.45 7.84
N LEU A 19 61.53 12.56 9.12
CA LEU A 19 60.65 12.80 10.27
C LEU A 19 59.56 11.72 10.49
N VAL A 20 59.65 10.57 9.82
CA VAL A 20 58.73 9.43 9.98
C VAL A 20 58.83 8.89 11.42
N ASP A 21 57.70 8.88 12.12
CA ASP A 21 57.61 8.51 13.54
C ASP A 21 56.80 7.22 13.78
N VAL A 22 56.20 6.65 12.73
CA VAL A 22 55.51 5.36 12.76
C VAL A 22 55.57 4.63 11.42
N ILE A 23 55.67 3.30 11.48
CA ILE A 23 55.55 2.38 10.34
C ILE A 23 54.32 1.51 10.55
N LEU A 24 53.34 1.59 9.65
CA LEU A 24 52.18 0.70 9.65
C LEU A 24 52.54 -0.60 8.90
N CYS A 25 52.33 -1.74 9.53
CA CYS A 25 52.60 -3.06 8.97
C CYS A 25 51.28 -3.80 8.72
N VAL A 26 50.96 -4.13 7.48
CA VAL A 26 49.73 -4.86 7.09
C VAL A 26 50.08 -5.98 6.13
N SER A 27 49.80 -7.22 6.55
CA SER A 27 50.13 -8.44 5.79
C SER A 27 51.57 -8.46 5.24
N GLY A 28 52.53 -8.00 6.05
CA GLY A 28 53.95 -7.94 5.70
C GLY A 28 54.38 -6.74 4.84
N LYS A 29 53.46 -5.86 4.44
CA LYS A 29 53.80 -4.59 3.78
C LYS A 29 54.00 -3.48 4.82
N GLU A 30 55.10 -2.75 4.71
CA GLU A 30 55.44 -1.63 5.59
C GLU A 30 55.14 -0.30 4.90
N ILE A 31 54.44 0.58 5.63
CA ILE A 31 54.02 1.88 5.14
C ILE A 31 54.54 2.94 6.14
N PRO A 32 55.63 3.65 5.82
CA PRO A 32 56.16 4.72 6.66
C PRO A 32 55.24 5.94 6.64
N CYS A 33 54.96 6.52 7.81
CA CYS A 33 53.96 7.58 8.00
C CYS A 33 54.35 8.55 9.14
N HIS A 34 53.62 9.66 9.22
CA HIS A 34 53.66 10.61 10.32
C HIS A 34 52.36 10.51 11.14
N ARG A 35 52.46 10.28 12.45
CA ARG A 35 51.31 10.10 13.35
C ARG A 35 50.35 11.28 13.32
N ASN A 36 50.89 12.49 13.28
CA ASN A 36 50.11 13.72 13.24
C ASN A 36 49.24 13.84 11.98
N VAL A 37 49.76 13.45 10.81
CA VAL A 37 49.02 13.47 9.54
C VAL A 37 47.89 12.45 9.58
N LEU A 38 48.17 11.23 10.03
CA LEU A 38 47.16 10.17 10.16
C LEU A 38 46.06 10.54 11.17
N ALA A 39 46.43 11.05 12.35
CA ALA A 39 45.48 11.48 13.39
C ALA A 39 44.67 12.73 13.00
N ALA A 40 45.15 13.54 12.06
CA ALA A 40 44.39 14.65 11.50
C ALA A 40 43.32 14.18 10.50
N CYS A 41 43.60 13.12 9.74
CA CYS A 41 42.73 12.64 8.66
C CYS A 41 41.75 11.53 9.10
N SER A 42 42.07 10.76 10.13
CA SER A 42 41.34 9.54 10.53
C SER A 42 40.99 9.56 12.02
N GLY A 43 39.71 9.32 12.33
CA GLY A 43 39.24 9.16 13.72
C GLY A 43 39.85 7.94 14.43
N TYR A 44 40.08 6.86 13.68
CA TYR A 44 40.73 5.64 14.16
C TYR A 44 42.17 5.90 14.62
N PHE A 45 43.00 6.50 13.75
CA PHE A 45 44.39 6.78 14.09
C PHE A 45 44.52 7.86 15.17
N ARG A 46 43.59 8.83 15.20
CA ARG A 46 43.50 9.79 16.31
C ARG A 46 43.28 9.08 17.64
N ALA A 47 42.33 8.16 17.72
CA ALA A 47 42.09 7.39 18.94
C ALA A 47 43.32 6.55 19.32
N MET A 48 43.90 5.83 18.35
CA MET A 48 45.07 4.97 18.56
C MET A 48 46.28 5.74 19.12
N PHE A 49 46.60 6.92 18.58
CA PHE A 49 47.81 7.65 18.94
C PHE A 49 47.63 8.64 20.09
N CYS A 50 46.44 9.21 20.27
CA CYS A 50 46.20 10.26 21.26
C CYS A 50 45.64 9.76 22.60
N ASN A 51 45.09 8.53 22.67
CA ASN A 51 44.42 8.03 23.89
C ASN A 51 45.32 7.11 24.77
N GLY A 52 46.64 7.18 24.62
CA GLY A 52 47.58 6.48 25.51
C GLY A 52 47.65 4.95 25.33
N HIS A 53 47.19 4.42 24.20
CA HIS A 53 47.35 2.99 23.85
C HIS A 53 48.83 2.61 23.67
N ARG A 54 49.16 1.32 23.71
CA ARG A 54 50.55 0.83 23.60
C ARG A 54 51.20 1.27 22.28
N GLU A 55 50.40 1.26 21.22
CA GLU A 55 50.69 1.67 19.85
C GLU A 55 51.06 3.16 19.73
N SER A 56 50.71 3.99 20.73
CA SER A 56 51.15 5.39 20.80
C SER A 56 52.66 5.55 20.96
N LYS A 57 53.34 4.51 21.49
CA LYS A 57 54.79 4.51 21.76
C LYS A 57 55.59 3.58 20.85
N GLU A 58 54.92 2.71 20.08
CA GLU A 58 55.59 1.72 19.23
C GLU A 58 55.92 2.30 17.85
N HIS A 59 57.18 2.25 17.44
CA HIS A 59 57.60 2.75 16.13
C HIS A 59 57.03 1.93 14.95
N LYS A 60 56.65 0.67 15.19
CA LYS A 60 56.05 -0.21 14.18
C LYS A 60 54.73 -0.78 14.72
N VAL A 61 53.62 -0.46 14.06
CA VAL A 61 52.26 -0.87 14.45
C VAL A 61 51.73 -1.88 13.44
N THR A 62 51.30 -3.05 13.90
CA THR A 62 50.78 -4.11 13.02
C THR A 62 49.25 -4.09 13.02
N ILE A 63 48.64 -4.02 11.84
CA ILE A 63 47.18 -4.08 11.66
C ILE A 63 46.84 -5.37 10.91
N HIS A 64 46.06 -6.24 11.56
CA HIS A 64 45.79 -7.59 11.05
C HIS A 64 44.53 -7.67 10.17
N GLU A 65 43.53 -6.84 10.41
CA GLU A 65 42.19 -6.95 9.81
C GLU A 65 41.94 -5.98 8.65
N ALA A 66 43.01 -5.48 8.01
CA ALA A 66 42.90 -4.47 6.97
C ALA A 66 43.54 -4.93 5.65
N SER A 67 42.97 -4.47 4.55
CA SER A 67 43.58 -4.61 3.24
C SER A 67 44.84 -3.72 3.12
N PRO A 68 45.98 -4.26 2.66
CA PRO A 68 47.16 -3.46 2.38
C PRO A 68 46.95 -2.44 1.25
N SER A 69 46.18 -2.77 0.20
CA SER A 69 45.89 -1.88 -0.94
C SER A 69 45.02 -0.71 -0.50
N ALA A 70 43.93 -0.99 0.23
CA ALA A 70 43.06 0.06 0.73
C ALA A 70 43.80 0.99 1.71
N LEU A 71 44.57 0.43 2.66
CA LEU A 71 45.33 1.25 3.60
C LEU A 71 46.36 2.12 2.86
N GLN A 72 47.07 1.58 1.87
CA GLN A 72 48.02 2.37 1.09
C GLN A 72 47.35 3.56 0.40
N LEU A 73 46.17 3.36 -0.19
CA LEU A 73 45.39 4.43 -0.83
C LEU A 73 44.88 5.47 0.18
N LEU A 74 44.40 5.04 1.35
CA LEU A 74 43.90 5.94 2.40
C LEU A 74 45.04 6.76 3.02
N VAL A 75 46.18 6.13 3.24
CA VAL A 75 47.38 6.83 3.69
C VAL A 75 47.85 7.78 2.59
N GLY A 76 47.86 7.39 1.32
CA GLY A 76 48.14 8.32 0.20
C GLY A 76 47.16 9.51 0.18
N TYR A 77 45.88 9.27 0.44
CA TYR A 77 44.86 10.32 0.55
C TYR A 77 45.15 11.30 1.69
N ALA A 78 45.59 10.82 2.86
CA ALA A 78 45.93 11.69 3.99
C ALA A 78 47.01 12.74 3.67
N TYR A 79 47.89 12.44 2.72
CA TYR A 79 48.98 13.33 2.29
C TYR A 79 48.67 14.12 1.03
N THR A 80 47.72 13.69 0.20
CA THR A 80 47.49 14.30 -1.13
C THR A 80 46.10 14.90 -1.28
N SER A 81 45.16 14.57 -0.39
CA SER A 81 43.73 14.85 -0.52
C SER A 81 43.12 14.30 -1.82
N LYS A 82 43.77 13.30 -2.45
CA LYS A 82 43.36 12.68 -3.71
C LYS A 82 43.33 11.17 -3.55
N VAL A 83 42.31 10.54 -4.11
CA VAL A 83 42.19 9.08 -4.17
C VAL A 83 41.55 8.71 -5.50
N THR A 84 42.05 7.65 -6.13
CA THR A 84 41.50 7.14 -7.40
C THR A 84 40.63 5.94 -7.10
N ILE A 85 39.34 6.05 -7.43
CA ILE A 85 38.35 5.00 -7.21
C ILE A 85 38.07 4.34 -8.56
N THR A 86 38.14 3.01 -8.59
CA THR A 86 37.90 2.16 -9.77
C THR A 86 36.95 1.03 -9.42
N GLU A 87 36.39 0.34 -10.40
CA GLU A 87 35.51 -0.82 -10.16
C GLU A 87 36.20 -1.92 -9.33
N ASP A 88 37.51 -2.12 -9.53
CA ASP A 88 38.29 -3.16 -8.85
C ASP A 88 38.61 -2.83 -7.38
N ASN A 89 38.72 -1.54 -7.04
CA ASN A 89 39.17 -1.13 -5.70
C ASN A 89 38.05 -0.55 -4.82
N ALA A 90 36.89 -0.18 -5.38
CA ALA A 90 35.89 0.60 -4.68
C ALA A 90 35.32 -0.08 -3.43
N THR A 91 35.06 -1.38 -3.47
CA THR A 91 34.53 -2.14 -2.33
C THR A 91 35.54 -2.23 -1.19
N GLU A 92 36.74 -2.70 -1.50
CA GLU A 92 37.85 -2.84 -0.55
C GLU A 92 38.25 -1.48 0.06
N LEU A 93 38.26 -0.42 -0.77
CA LEU A 93 38.54 0.94 -0.31
C LEU A 93 37.43 1.48 0.59
N MET A 94 36.16 1.18 0.30
CA MET A 94 35.04 1.59 1.17
C MET A 94 35.09 0.87 2.53
N GLU A 95 35.38 -0.44 2.55
CA GLU A 95 35.63 -1.20 3.77
C GLU A 95 36.73 -0.56 4.62
N GLY A 96 37.89 -0.30 4.00
CA GLY A 96 39.01 0.37 4.66
C GLY A 96 38.65 1.78 5.15
N ALA A 97 37.98 2.59 4.34
CA ALA A 97 37.59 3.95 4.70
C ALA A 97 36.60 3.96 5.88
N SER A 98 35.71 2.98 5.94
CA SER A 98 34.80 2.78 7.06
C SER A 98 35.55 2.37 8.32
N PHE A 99 36.40 1.34 8.23
CA PHE A 99 37.20 0.81 9.34
C PHE A 99 38.13 1.88 9.93
N PHE A 100 38.88 2.58 9.07
CA PHE A 100 39.81 3.63 9.47
C PHE A 100 39.13 4.98 9.71
N GLN A 101 37.79 5.08 9.63
CA GLN A 101 37.04 6.30 9.88
C GLN A 101 37.56 7.50 9.06
N VAL A 102 37.54 7.36 7.74
CA VAL A 102 37.86 8.41 6.75
C VAL A 102 36.59 8.75 5.95
N PRO A 103 35.64 9.54 6.52
CA PRO A 103 34.32 9.76 5.94
C PRO A 103 34.31 10.28 4.49
N PRO A 104 35.14 11.26 4.09
CA PRO A 104 35.12 11.77 2.71
C PRO A 104 35.42 10.71 1.65
N VAL A 105 36.32 9.76 1.96
CA VAL A 105 36.64 8.65 1.04
C VAL A 105 35.52 7.63 1.04
N ASN A 106 34.93 7.33 2.19
CA ASN A 106 33.77 6.44 2.29
C ASN A 106 32.58 6.98 1.47
N ASP A 107 32.24 8.27 1.63
CA ASP A 107 31.16 8.93 0.88
C ASP A 107 31.43 8.92 -0.64
N ALA A 108 32.69 9.16 -1.05
CA ALA A 108 33.09 9.09 -2.45
C ALA A 108 32.98 7.67 -3.01
N CYS A 109 33.39 6.63 -2.27
CA CYS A 109 33.26 5.24 -2.67
C CYS A 109 31.79 4.82 -2.77
N ARG A 110 30.97 5.16 -1.77
CA ARG A 110 29.53 4.92 -1.79
C ARG A 110 28.90 5.56 -3.03
N LYS A 111 29.18 6.83 -3.30
CA LYS A 111 28.66 7.54 -4.48
C LYS A 111 29.09 6.85 -5.78
N PHE A 112 30.37 6.50 -5.91
CA PHE A 112 30.87 5.80 -7.08
C PHE A 112 30.17 4.44 -7.30
N LEU A 113 29.99 3.66 -6.23
CA LEU A 113 29.30 2.37 -6.30
C LEU A 113 27.81 2.52 -6.67
N SER A 114 27.11 3.50 -6.08
CA SER A 114 25.71 3.79 -6.42
C SER A 114 25.55 4.27 -7.86
N ASP A 115 26.45 5.12 -8.36
CA ASP A 115 26.40 5.65 -9.73
C ASP A 115 26.73 4.58 -10.79
N ASN A 116 27.46 3.51 -10.43
CA ASN A 116 27.86 2.41 -11.32
C ASN A 116 27.10 1.10 -11.06
N LEU A 117 25.88 1.18 -10.54
CA LEU A 117 25.02 0.00 -10.37
C LEU A 117 24.61 -0.59 -11.73
N SER A 118 24.70 -1.91 -11.81
CA SER A 118 24.35 -2.72 -12.98
C SER A 118 23.68 -4.02 -12.54
N ILE A 119 23.03 -4.71 -13.47
CA ILE A 119 22.46 -6.04 -13.21
C ILE A 119 23.51 -7.00 -12.63
N LYS A 120 24.77 -6.91 -13.08
CA LYS A 120 25.86 -7.81 -12.66
C LYS A 120 26.36 -7.59 -11.24
N ASN A 121 26.29 -6.36 -10.72
CA ASN A 121 26.85 -6.02 -9.40
C ASN A 121 25.79 -5.63 -8.36
N CYS A 122 24.53 -5.36 -8.75
CA CYS A 122 23.53 -4.83 -7.83
C CYS A 122 23.28 -5.75 -6.61
N MET A 123 23.17 -7.07 -6.80
CA MET A 123 22.95 -8.00 -5.69
C MET A 123 24.15 -8.08 -4.73
N LYS A 124 25.37 -7.97 -5.27
CA LYS A 124 26.58 -7.83 -4.46
C LYS A 124 26.51 -6.56 -3.63
N MET A 125 26.10 -5.44 -4.24
CA MET A 125 25.98 -4.15 -3.55
C MET A 125 24.86 -4.12 -2.50
N VAL A 126 23.76 -4.87 -2.70
CA VAL A 126 22.74 -5.08 -1.65
C VAL A 126 23.36 -5.79 -0.44
N THR A 127 24.07 -6.89 -0.68
CA THR A 127 24.71 -7.67 0.40
C THR A 127 25.78 -6.85 1.12
N PHE A 128 26.66 -6.22 0.34
CA PHE A 128 27.75 -5.38 0.82
C PHE A 128 27.26 -4.14 1.59
N GLY A 129 26.28 -3.42 1.03
CA GLY A 129 25.64 -2.28 1.67
C GLY A 129 24.96 -2.66 2.98
N GLY A 130 24.28 -3.82 3.03
CA GLY A 130 23.62 -4.28 4.26
C GLY A 130 24.58 -4.51 5.44
N MET A 131 25.86 -4.78 5.16
CA MET A 131 26.89 -4.96 6.20
C MET A 131 27.55 -3.65 6.64
N LEU A 132 27.74 -2.70 5.72
CA LEU A 132 28.64 -1.56 5.93
C LEU A 132 28.00 -0.19 5.72
N ASN A 133 27.02 -0.09 4.82
CA ASN A 133 26.43 1.18 4.42
C ASN A 133 24.95 1.01 3.99
N PRO A 134 23.99 1.28 4.89
CA PRO A 134 22.56 1.14 4.60
C PRO A 134 22.06 1.99 3.43
N ASN A 135 22.71 3.12 3.13
CA ASN A 135 22.33 3.95 1.99
C ASN A 135 22.70 3.29 0.66
N LEU A 136 23.86 2.61 0.60
CA LEU A 136 24.22 1.80 -0.57
C LEU A 136 23.28 0.59 -0.73
N GLU A 137 22.89 -0.06 0.37
CA GLU A 137 21.88 -1.14 0.33
C GLU A 137 20.57 -0.62 -0.28
N ALA A 138 20.10 0.55 0.15
CA ALA A 138 18.88 1.16 -0.34
C ALA A 138 18.97 1.51 -1.83
N ASP A 139 20.06 2.15 -2.28
CA ASP A 139 20.31 2.50 -3.68
C ASP A 139 20.35 1.22 -4.56
N ALA A 140 21.05 0.18 -4.10
CA ALA A 140 21.18 -1.09 -4.79
C ALA A 140 19.86 -1.87 -4.84
N LEU A 141 19.07 -1.88 -3.76
CA LEU A 141 17.74 -2.48 -3.71
C LEU A 141 16.79 -1.78 -4.69
N LEU A 142 16.81 -0.45 -4.75
CA LEU A 142 15.99 0.31 -5.70
C LEU A 142 16.33 -0.02 -7.15
N TYR A 143 17.63 -0.12 -7.47
CA TYR A 143 18.07 -0.56 -8.79
C TYR A 143 17.63 -2.01 -9.08
N ALA A 144 17.82 -2.92 -8.12
CA ALA A 144 17.40 -4.31 -8.23
C ALA A 144 15.88 -4.45 -8.42
N MET A 145 15.07 -3.60 -7.78
CA MET A 145 13.61 -3.56 -7.99
C MET A 145 13.27 -3.14 -9.43
N LYS A 146 13.99 -2.15 -9.99
CA LYS A 146 13.78 -1.66 -11.35
C LYS A 146 14.14 -2.71 -12.41
N GLU A 147 15.25 -3.42 -12.21
CA GLU A 147 15.78 -4.45 -13.12
C GLU A 147 15.53 -5.89 -12.62
N PHE A 148 14.45 -6.10 -11.86
CA PHE A 148 14.23 -7.34 -11.10
C PHE A 148 14.28 -8.62 -11.94
N ALA A 149 13.74 -8.56 -13.17
CA ALA A 149 13.75 -9.70 -14.08
C ALA A 149 15.17 -10.17 -14.42
N GLY A 150 16.12 -9.25 -14.63
CA GLY A 150 17.53 -9.58 -14.84
C GLY A 150 18.25 -9.90 -13.53
N ALA A 151 18.02 -9.10 -12.50
CA ALA A 151 18.72 -9.21 -11.22
C ALA A 151 18.42 -10.54 -10.50
N SER A 152 17.18 -11.04 -10.57
CA SER A 152 16.78 -12.35 -10.01
C SER A 152 17.41 -13.56 -10.69
N GLN A 153 18.02 -13.38 -11.88
CA GLN A 153 18.74 -14.44 -12.58
C GLN A 153 20.21 -14.53 -12.20
N THR A 154 20.75 -13.53 -11.52
CA THR A 154 22.14 -13.56 -11.04
C THR A 154 22.36 -14.65 -10.00
N PRO A 155 23.54 -15.29 -9.95
CA PRO A 155 23.88 -16.24 -8.88
C PRO A 155 23.76 -15.62 -7.48
N GLU A 156 24.20 -14.37 -7.34
CA GLU A 156 24.25 -13.64 -6.08
C GLU A 156 22.87 -13.37 -5.48
N PHE A 157 21.80 -13.44 -6.29
CA PHE A 157 20.43 -13.40 -5.78
C PHE A 157 20.14 -14.54 -4.80
N LEU A 158 20.74 -15.72 -5.00
CA LEU A 158 20.51 -16.89 -4.16
C LEU A 158 21.18 -16.78 -2.78
N ASP A 159 22.15 -15.86 -2.65
CA ASP A 159 22.90 -15.59 -1.43
C ASP A 159 22.22 -14.53 -0.54
N LEU A 160 21.18 -13.84 -1.04
CA LEU A 160 20.44 -12.86 -0.25
C LEU A 160 19.92 -13.47 1.05
N THR A 161 19.94 -12.67 2.11
CA THR A 161 19.27 -13.02 3.36
C THR A 161 17.76 -13.00 3.17
N LYS A 162 17.04 -13.66 4.09
CA LYS A 162 15.58 -13.62 4.12
C LYS A 162 15.07 -12.19 4.21
N GLU A 163 15.68 -11.37 5.06
CA GLU A 163 15.29 -9.99 5.32
C GLU A 163 15.46 -9.12 4.05
N GLN A 164 16.57 -9.29 3.33
CA GLN A 164 16.81 -8.60 2.06
C GLN A 164 15.81 -9.03 0.98
N LEU A 165 15.53 -10.33 0.87
CA LEU A 165 14.53 -10.83 -0.07
C LEU A 165 13.13 -10.27 0.24
N ILE A 166 12.75 -10.20 1.53
CA ILE A 166 11.48 -9.61 1.96
C ILE A 166 11.43 -8.12 1.58
N LYS A 167 12.48 -7.34 1.89
CA LYS A 167 12.56 -5.91 1.51
C LYS A 167 12.37 -5.73 -0.01
N LEU A 168 12.98 -6.59 -0.81
CA LEU A 168 12.89 -6.56 -2.27
C LEU A 168 11.46 -6.87 -2.75
N VAL A 169 10.88 -7.99 -2.31
CA VAL A 169 9.60 -8.53 -2.80
C VAL A 169 8.38 -7.81 -2.21
N LEU A 170 8.47 -7.23 -1.02
CA LEU A 170 7.34 -6.50 -0.40
C LEU A 170 7.01 -5.19 -1.15
N SER A 171 8.00 -4.58 -1.80
CA SER A 171 7.90 -3.24 -2.40
C SER A 171 6.90 -3.13 -3.58
N ASP A 172 6.00 -2.16 -3.52
CA ASP A 172 5.10 -1.78 -4.63
C ASP A 172 5.86 -1.28 -5.87
N ASN A 173 7.14 -0.90 -5.73
CA ASN A 173 8.00 -0.40 -6.81
C ASN A 173 8.74 -1.51 -7.57
N LEU A 174 8.65 -2.77 -7.12
CA LEU A 174 9.26 -3.89 -7.83
C LEU A 174 8.68 -3.99 -9.25
N ASN A 175 9.57 -3.96 -10.24
CA ASN A 175 9.24 -3.90 -11.66
C ASN A 175 9.37 -5.27 -12.35
N ALA A 176 8.37 -6.13 -12.15
CA ALA A 176 8.25 -7.40 -12.84
C ALA A 176 6.80 -7.95 -12.77
N PRO A 177 6.43 -8.85 -13.70
CA PRO A 177 5.23 -9.67 -13.56
C PRO A 177 5.31 -10.57 -12.31
N GLU A 178 4.16 -10.88 -11.71
CA GLU A 178 4.10 -11.69 -10.48
C GLU A 178 4.62 -13.13 -10.70
N GLU A 179 4.54 -13.67 -11.91
CA GLU A 179 5.12 -14.95 -12.26
C GLU A 179 6.64 -14.94 -12.08
N THR A 180 7.29 -13.86 -12.52
CA THR A 180 8.74 -13.68 -12.34
C THR A 180 9.11 -13.56 -10.87
N VAL A 181 8.30 -12.84 -10.09
CA VAL A 181 8.47 -12.73 -8.62
C VAL A 181 8.34 -14.11 -7.97
N TYR A 182 7.29 -14.84 -8.28
CA TYR A 182 7.05 -16.19 -7.79
C TYR A 182 8.18 -17.15 -8.14
N MET A 183 8.61 -17.18 -9.41
CA MET A 183 9.71 -18.03 -9.85
C MET A 183 11.02 -17.69 -9.13
N ALA A 184 11.32 -16.40 -8.94
CA ALA A 184 12.51 -15.95 -8.21
C ALA A 184 12.48 -16.40 -6.74
N VAL A 185 11.35 -16.21 -6.05
CA VAL A 185 11.18 -16.65 -4.65
C VAL A 185 11.31 -18.17 -4.54
N MET A 186 10.67 -18.93 -5.43
CA MET A 186 10.79 -20.39 -5.44
C MET A 186 12.22 -20.86 -5.73
N LYS A 187 12.93 -20.20 -6.66
CA LYS A 187 14.34 -20.47 -6.96
C LYS A 187 15.22 -20.26 -5.71
N TRP A 188 15.00 -19.18 -4.98
CA TRP A 188 15.72 -18.89 -3.72
C TRP A 188 15.42 -19.93 -2.63
N ILE A 189 14.16 -20.33 -2.46
CA ILE A 189 13.78 -21.34 -1.47
C ILE A 189 14.41 -22.70 -1.80
N ASN A 190 14.34 -23.10 -3.08
CA ASN A 190 14.82 -24.40 -3.52
C ASN A 190 16.34 -24.55 -3.44
N HIS A 191 17.08 -23.44 -3.53
CA HIS A 191 18.55 -23.42 -3.42
C HIS A 191 19.08 -23.99 -2.10
N ASP A 192 18.44 -23.69 -0.96
CA ASP A 192 18.72 -24.32 0.34
C ASP A 192 17.40 -24.80 0.96
N THR A 193 16.80 -25.82 0.31
CA THR A 193 15.49 -26.36 0.70
C THR A 193 15.45 -26.78 2.18
N ARG A 194 16.55 -27.29 2.74
CA ARG A 194 16.60 -27.77 4.13
C ARG A 194 16.40 -26.62 5.12
N LYS A 195 17.04 -25.47 4.88
CA LYS A 195 16.93 -24.30 5.78
C LYS A 195 15.76 -23.39 5.44
N ARG A 196 15.42 -23.25 4.15
CA ARG A 196 14.50 -22.21 3.66
C ARG A 196 13.05 -22.67 3.51
N LYS A 197 12.78 -23.98 3.48
CA LYS A 197 11.40 -24.49 3.32
C LYS A 197 10.44 -24.05 4.43
N LYS A 198 10.94 -23.84 5.66
CA LYS A 198 10.14 -23.29 6.77
C LYS A 198 9.68 -21.84 6.52
N GLU A 199 10.40 -21.10 5.67
CA GLU A 199 10.11 -19.71 5.32
C GLU A 199 9.07 -19.58 4.19
N MET A 200 8.67 -20.71 3.58
CA MET A 200 7.77 -20.77 2.42
C MET A 200 6.50 -19.95 2.65
N ARG A 201 5.81 -20.15 3.79
CA ARG A 201 4.53 -19.47 4.07
C ARG A 201 4.69 -17.95 4.03
N GLN A 202 5.65 -17.43 4.80
CA GLN A 202 5.86 -15.99 4.88
C GLN A 202 6.27 -15.39 3.53
N LEU A 203 7.08 -16.10 2.73
CA LEU A 203 7.47 -15.60 1.41
C LEU A 203 6.32 -15.65 0.39
N MET A 204 5.45 -16.65 0.46
CA MET A 204 4.25 -16.73 -0.40
C MET A 204 3.22 -15.64 -0.07
N GLU A 205 3.19 -15.11 1.16
CA GLU A 205 2.33 -13.97 1.52
C GLU A 205 2.71 -12.68 0.77
N LEU A 206 3.94 -12.58 0.28
CA LEU A 206 4.47 -11.41 -0.45
C LEU A 206 4.22 -11.47 -1.96
N VAL A 207 3.91 -12.67 -2.49
CA VAL A 207 3.60 -12.90 -3.90
C VAL A 207 2.13 -12.59 -4.14
N ARG A 208 1.83 -11.78 -5.16
CA ARG A 208 0.47 -11.30 -5.43
C ARG A 208 -0.20 -12.16 -6.48
N PHE A 209 -0.52 -13.41 -6.11
CA PHE A 209 -1.25 -14.37 -6.97
C PHE A 209 -2.49 -13.80 -7.69
N PRO A 210 -3.26 -12.87 -7.11
CA PRO A 210 -4.34 -12.14 -7.81
C PRO A 210 -3.94 -11.52 -9.16
N PHE A 211 -2.68 -11.12 -9.34
CA PHE A 211 -2.19 -10.41 -10.53
C PHE A 211 -1.30 -11.25 -11.44
N MET A 212 -1.24 -12.57 -11.22
CA MET A 212 -0.69 -13.48 -12.22
C MET A 212 -1.67 -13.70 -13.37
N ASP A 213 -1.18 -14.14 -14.51
CA ASP A 213 -2.00 -14.77 -15.54
C ASP A 213 -2.83 -15.91 -14.94
N LYS A 214 -4.12 -15.91 -15.29
CA LYS A 214 -5.10 -16.84 -14.74
C LYS A 214 -4.75 -18.29 -15.06
N MET A 215 -4.30 -18.58 -16.29
CA MET A 215 -3.96 -19.95 -16.69
C MET A 215 -2.67 -20.40 -16.01
N TYR A 216 -1.66 -19.52 -15.94
CA TYR A 216 -0.44 -19.82 -15.20
C TYR A 216 -0.72 -20.15 -13.73
N PHE A 217 -1.53 -19.33 -13.04
CA PHE A 217 -1.89 -19.59 -11.65
C PHE A 217 -2.61 -20.94 -11.49
N ILE A 218 -3.62 -21.23 -12.33
CA ILE A 218 -4.40 -22.47 -12.22
C ILE A 218 -3.55 -23.70 -12.52
N GLU A 219 -2.74 -23.68 -13.59
CA GLU A 219 -2.05 -24.86 -14.09
C GLU A 219 -0.72 -25.13 -13.39
N LYS A 220 -0.02 -24.08 -12.93
CA LYS A 220 1.34 -24.20 -12.37
C LYS A 220 1.40 -23.99 -10.86
N VAL A 221 0.67 -23.01 -10.33
CA VAL A 221 0.78 -22.64 -8.92
C VAL A 221 -0.24 -23.39 -8.08
N ALA A 222 -1.52 -23.34 -8.46
CA ALA A 222 -2.62 -23.89 -7.69
C ALA A 222 -2.69 -25.43 -7.69
N THR A 223 -1.91 -26.09 -8.55
CA THR A 223 -1.73 -27.54 -8.66
C THR A 223 -0.45 -28.03 -7.96
N ASP A 224 0.44 -27.13 -7.54
CA ASP A 224 1.66 -27.48 -6.82
C ASP A 224 1.31 -28.00 -5.42
N LYS A 225 1.61 -29.28 -5.18
CA LYS A 225 1.30 -29.97 -3.92
C LYS A 225 2.04 -29.39 -2.72
N VAL A 226 3.25 -28.87 -2.91
CA VAL A 226 4.06 -28.29 -1.83
C VAL A 226 3.42 -26.98 -1.38
N ILE A 227 3.07 -26.12 -2.34
CA ILE A 227 2.46 -24.83 -2.06
C ILE A 227 1.07 -25.01 -1.45
N TRP A 228 0.25 -25.89 -2.03
CA TRP A 228 -1.08 -26.20 -1.49
C TRP A 228 -1.01 -26.70 -0.05
N LYS A 229 -0.02 -27.53 0.28
CA LYS A 229 0.17 -28.04 1.65
C LYS A 229 0.65 -26.95 2.62
N CYS A 230 1.49 -26.02 2.17
CA CYS A 230 2.04 -24.98 3.03
C CYS A 230 1.12 -23.76 3.21
N CYS A 231 0.38 -23.38 2.18
CA CYS A 231 -0.38 -22.12 2.10
C CYS A 231 -1.78 -22.30 1.47
N PRO A 232 -2.63 -23.21 1.98
CA PRO A 232 -3.93 -23.52 1.35
C PRO A 232 -4.88 -22.31 1.33
N ASP A 233 -4.81 -21.45 2.36
CA ASP A 233 -5.54 -20.20 2.50
C ASP A 233 -5.16 -19.20 1.40
N ILE A 234 -3.87 -18.98 1.16
CA ILE A 234 -3.37 -18.04 0.14
C ILE A 234 -3.78 -18.50 -1.27
N ILE A 235 -3.71 -19.80 -1.56
CA ILE A 235 -4.14 -20.33 -2.85
C ILE A 235 -5.66 -20.24 -3.01
N SER A 236 -6.41 -20.50 -1.94
CA SER A 236 -7.88 -20.36 -1.96
C SER A 236 -8.30 -18.91 -2.22
N GLU A 237 -7.62 -17.94 -1.61
CA GLU A 237 -7.79 -16.51 -1.88
C GLU A 237 -7.51 -16.18 -3.35
N GLY A 238 -6.37 -16.62 -3.89
CA GLY A 238 -6.02 -16.40 -5.30
C GLY A 238 -7.05 -17.00 -6.25
N ARG A 239 -7.54 -18.22 -5.98
CA ARG A 239 -8.63 -18.85 -6.76
C ARG A 239 -9.90 -18.01 -6.73
N LYS A 240 -10.32 -17.55 -5.55
CA LYS A 240 -11.51 -16.69 -5.42
C LYS A 240 -11.35 -15.40 -6.22
N TYR A 241 -10.20 -14.73 -6.12
CA TYR A 241 -9.94 -13.50 -6.88
C TYR A 241 -9.99 -13.71 -8.39
N HIS A 242 -9.42 -14.81 -8.91
CA HIS A 242 -9.45 -15.13 -10.35
C HIS A 242 -10.84 -15.46 -10.90
N VAL A 243 -11.80 -15.78 -10.02
CA VAL A 243 -13.21 -16.01 -10.37
C VAL A 243 -14.02 -14.72 -10.18
N PHE A 244 -13.81 -14.02 -9.07
CA PHE A 244 -14.55 -12.83 -8.65
C PHE A 244 -13.58 -11.69 -8.26
N PRO A 245 -12.95 -11.04 -9.24
CA PRO A 245 -11.97 -10.01 -8.95
C PRO A 245 -12.64 -8.80 -8.27
N GLY A 246 -11.94 -8.16 -7.32
CA GLY A 246 -12.44 -7.01 -6.56
C GLY A 246 -13.36 -7.34 -5.37
N GLU A 247 -13.93 -8.56 -5.31
CA GLU A 247 -14.73 -9.01 -4.16
C GLU A 247 -13.87 -9.57 -3.01
N VAL A 248 -12.60 -9.88 -3.30
CA VAL A 248 -11.62 -10.31 -2.30
C VAL A 248 -10.74 -9.11 -1.94
N GLN A 249 -10.56 -8.88 -0.64
CA GLN A 249 -9.74 -7.81 -0.10
C GLN A 249 -8.61 -8.41 0.73
N SER A 250 -7.37 -8.16 0.32
CA SER A 250 -6.17 -8.51 1.10
C SER A 250 -5.00 -7.61 0.70
N PRO A 251 -3.90 -7.59 1.46
CA PRO A 251 -2.68 -6.90 1.02
C PRO A 251 -2.17 -7.37 -0.35
N ARG A 252 -2.47 -8.62 -0.76
CA ARG A 252 -2.08 -9.20 -2.06
C ARG A 252 -2.99 -8.78 -3.21
N THR A 253 -4.18 -8.25 -2.95
CA THR A 253 -5.10 -7.75 -3.99
C THR A 253 -4.79 -6.30 -4.40
N ARG A 254 -3.70 -5.72 -3.90
CA ARG A 254 -3.16 -4.42 -4.33
C ARG A 254 -2.09 -4.60 -5.42
N PRO A 255 -2.25 -4.00 -6.61
CA PRO A 255 -1.30 -4.19 -7.70
C PRO A 255 0.05 -3.54 -7.42
N ARG A 256 1.14 -4.11 -7.95
CA ARG A 256 2.42 -3.40 -8.06
C ARG A 256 2.31 -2.33 -9.14
N ARG A 257 3.13 -1.28 -9.05
CA ARG A 257 3.18 -0.22 -10.06
C ARG A 257 3.50 -0.74 -11.47
N ALA A 258 4.26 -1.82 -11.55
CA ALA A 258 4.66 -2.49 -12.79
C ALA A 258 3.49 -3.10 -13.58
N SER A 259 2.38 -3.44 -12.91
CA SER A 259 1.20 -4.03 -13.55
C SER A 259 0.48 -3.06 -14.50
N GLY A 260 0.82 -1.77 -14.47
CA GLY A 260 0.07 -0.70 -15.12
C GLY A 260 -1.19 -0.29 -14.37
N LEU A 261 -1.70 -1.12 -13.45
CA LEU A 261 -2.90 -0.83 -12.67
C LEU A 261 -2.57 -0.02 -11.41
N ARG A 262 -3.45 0.92 -11.07
CA ARG A 262 -3.40 1.71 -9.84
C ARG A 262 -4.78 1.82 -9.22
N GLU A 263 -4.82 1.84 -7.89
CA GLU A 263 -6.04 2.20 -7.17
C GLU A 263 -6.41 3.65 -7.51
N ALA A 264 -7.72 3.89 -7.62
CA ALA A 264 -8.31 5.22 -7.79
C ALA A 264 -9.58 5.30 -6.96
N VAL A 265 -9.74 6.40 -6.23
CA VAL A 265 -11.00 6.71 -5.56
C VAL A 265 -11.89 7.47 -6.54
N VAL A 266 -13.14 7.04 -6.65
CA VAL A 266 -14.17 7.68 -7.45
C VAL A 266 -15.28 8.19 -6.52
N VAL A 267 -15.53 9.50 -6.58
CA VAL A 267 -16.63 10.19 -5.91
C VAL A 267 -17.74 10.40 -6.92
N ILE A 268 -18.93 9.92 -6.61
CA ILE A 268 -20.07 9.89 -7.52
C ILE A 268 -21.22 10.70 -6.92
N GLY A 269 -21.66 11.71 -7.64
CA GLY A 269 -22.87 12.49 -7.37
C GLY A 269 -22.89 13.22 -6.03
N GLY A 270 -24.07 13.31 -5.43
CA GLY A 270 -24.29 13.92 -4.12
C GLY A 270 -25.04 15.23 -4.18
N THR A 271 -25.01 15.97 -3.07
CA THR A 271 -25.70 17.24 -2.87
C THR A 271 -24.74 18.24 -2.24
N GLU A 272 -24.61 19.40 -2.88
CA GLU A 272 -23.76 20.50 -2.40
C GLU A 272 -24.48 21.32 -1.32
N ILE A 273 -25.76 21.62 -1.55
CA ILE A 273 -26.58 22.37 -0.61
C ILE A 273 -27.88 21.60 -0.40
N PHE A 274 -28.14 21.19 0.83
CA PHE A 274 -29.41 20.60 1.20
C PHE A 274 -30.39 21.72 1.56
N GLY A 275 -31.36 21.95 0.68
CA GLY A 275 -32.27 23.08 0.78
C GLY A 275 -33.17 23.03 2.03
N MET A 276 -33.27 24.16 2.73
CA MET A 276 -34.30 24.41 3.75
C MET A 276 -35.12 25.67 3.40
N ARG A 277 -36.37 25.73 3.87
CA ARG A 277 -37.22 26.94 3.86
C ARG A 277 -37.18 27.74 2.54
N GLY A 278 -37.61 27.12 1.44
CA GLY A 278 -37.72 27.78 0.13
C GLY A 278 -36.45 27.75 -0.74
N ILE A 279 -35.29 27.35 -0.21
CA ILE A 279 -34.07 27.13 -1.00
C ILE A 279 -34.13 25.74 -1.65
N ARG A 280 -33.93 25.67 -2.97
CA ARG A 280 -33.85 24.39 -3.69
C ARG A 280 -32.51 23.71 -3.41
N SER A 281 -32.52 22.38 -3.27
CA SER A 281 -31.28 21.62 -3.11
C SER A 281 -30.43 21.68 -4.38
N VAL A 282 -29.14 21.93 -4.23
CA VAL A 282 -28.16 21.92 -5.33
C VAL A 282 -27.55 20.53 -5.41
N LYS A 283 -27.91 19.79 -6.46
CA LYS A 283 -27.50 18.40 -6.67
C LYS A 283 -26.33 18.35 -7.64
N SER A 284 -25.43 17.39 -7.44
CA SER A 284 -24.31 17.15 -8.33
C SER A 284 -24.51 15.84 -9.09
N ASN A 285 -24.31 15.89 -10.41
CA ASN A 285 -24.22 14.71 -11.27
C ASN A 285 -22.75 14.36 -11.62
N SER A 286 -21.80 15.03 -10.95
CA SER A 286 -20.38 14.88 -11.21
C SER A 286 -19.86 13.50 -10.82
N ILE A 287 -18.87 13.04 -11.56
CA ILE A 287 -18.04 11.89 -11.20
C ILE A 287 -16.61 12.39 -11.22
N LEU A 288 -15.94 12.31 -10.07
CA LEU A 288 -14.59 12.80 -9.87
C LEU A 288 -13.70 11.65 -9.43
N MET A 289 -12.49 11.58 -9.96
CA MET A 289 -11.54 10.52 -9.66
C MET A 289 -10.22 11.11 -9.14
N THR A 290 -9.58 10.44 -8.19
CA THR A 290 -8.23 10.78 -7.74
C THR A 290 -7.38 9.53 -7.48
N HIS A 291 -6.07 9.66 -7.69
CA HIS A 291 -5.05 8.67 -7.34
C HIS A 291 -4.20 9.12 -6.14
N SER A 292 -4.56 10.23 -5.48
CA SER A 292 -3.82 10.79 -4.36
C SER A 292 -4.44 10.41 -3.02
N SER A 293 -3.60 10.04 -2.05
CA SER A 293 -3.97 9.87 -0.65
C SER A 293 -4.12 11.20 0.10
N ALA A 294 -3.62 12.29 -0.48
CA ALA A 294 -3.75 13.66 0.01
C ALA A 294 -4.15 14.58 -1.15
N PRO A 295 -5.38 14.42 -1.68
CA PRO A 295 -5.78 15.13 -2.88
C PRO A 295 -6.02 16.62 -2.58
N SER A 296 -5.54 17.49 -3.47
CA SER A 296 -5.94 18.89 -3.58
C SER A 296 -6.96 19.05 -4.71
N SER A 297 -7.60 20.22 -4.83
CA SER A 297 -8.56 20.52 -5.89
C SER A 297 -8.05 20.21 -7.30
N GLU A 298 -6.75 20.38 -7.56
CA GLU A 298 -6.10 20.13 -8.86
C GLU A 298 -5.84 18.66 -9.16
N SER A 299 -5.83 17.80 -8.13
CA SER A 299 -5.55 16.37 -8.27
C SER A 299 -6.76 15.53 -8.71
N TRP A 300 -7.92 16.17 -8.87
CA TRP A 300 -9.16 15.52 -9.26
C TRP A 300 -9.34 15.55 -10.77
N VAL A 301 -9.61 14.38 -11.33
CA VAL A 301 -9.91 14.21 -12.75
C VAL A 301 -11.42 14.08 -12.92
N PRO A 302 -12.08 14.99 -13.65
CA PRO A 302 -13.48 14.84 -13.99
C PRO A 302 -13.67 13.68 -14.96
N MET A 303 -14.72 12.91 -14.73
CA MET A 303 -15.14 11.79 -15.57
C MET A 303 -16.52 12.09 -16.19
N THR A 304 -16.97 11.25 -17.13
CA THR A 304 -18.29 11.43 -17.76
C THR A 304 -19.39 11.45 -16.72
N THR A 305 -20.12 12.57 -16.69
CA THR A 305 -21.18 12.83 -15.72
C THR A 305 -22.32 11.81 -15.83
N MET A 306 -23.09 11.68 -14.74
CA MET A 306 -24.26 10.82 -14.75
C MET A 306 -25.30 11.34 -15.74
N ARG A 307 -25.95 10.43 -16.47
CA ARG A 307 -26.94 10.77 -17.52
C ARG A 307 -28.18 11.51 -17.03
N ARG A 308 -28.43 11.52 -15.72
CA ARG A 308 -29.54 12.25 -15.09
C ARG A 308 -29.09 12.81 -13.75
N ASP A 309 -29.66 13.94 -13.38
CA ASP A 309 -29.51 14.49 -12.04
C ASP A 309 -30.10 13.51 -11.03
N ASN A 310 -29.24 13.02 -10.15
CA ASN A 310 -29.69 12.19 -9.06
C ASN A 310 -30.10 13.05 -7.89
N ASP A 311 -31.15 12.62 -7.23
CA ASP A 311 -31.41 12.98 -5.86
C ASP A 311 -30.44 12.29 -4.90
N HIS A 312 -30.65 12.54 -3.62
CA HIS A 312 -30.00 11.82 -2.55
C HIS A 312 -30.68 10.43 -2.45
N GLY A 313 -29.88 9.36 -2.38
CA GLY A 313 -30.40 8.00 -2.19
C GLY A 313 -30.24 7.02 -3.36
N PHE A 314 -29.42 7.33 -4.36
CA PHE A 314 -28.91 6.32 -5.28
C PHE A 314 -27.92 5.39 -4.57
N ALA A 315 -27.70 4.22 -5.16
CA ALA A 315 -26.76 3.21 -4.70
C ALA A 315 -25.70 2.94 -5.77
N VAL A 316 -24.51 2.58 -5.31
CA VAL A 316 -23.36 2.25 -6.14
C VAL A 316 -22.77 0.92 -5.68
N ALA A 317 -22.28 0.13 -6.62
CA ALA A 317 -21.47 -1.06 -6.37
C ALA A 317 -20.36 -1.16 -7.42
N VAL A 318 -19.20 -1.71 -7.05
CA VAL A 318 -18.12 -2.05 -8.00
C VAL A 318 -18.24 -3.52 -8.35
N LEU A 319 -18.38 -3.82 -9.65
CA LEU A 319 -18.34 -5.15 -10.20
C LEU A 319 -16.95 -5.40 -10.80
N GLY A 320 -16.31 -6.52 -10.46
CA GLY A 320 -14.94 -6.75 -10.90
C GLY A 320 -13.99 -5.74 -10.26
N THR A 321 -12.98 -5.29 -11.02
CA THR A 321 -11.99 -4.32 -10.52
C THR A 321 -12.33 -2.86 -10.82
N SER A 322 -13.21 -2.56 -11.77
CA SER A 322 -13.37 -1.19 -12.28
C SER A 322 -14.75 -0.80 -12.76
N ASP A 323 -15.65 -1.76 -12.94
CA ASP A 323 -16.96 -1.51 -13.51
C ASP A 323 -17.90 -1.02 -12.41
N ILE A 324 -18.45 0.17 -12.56
CA ILE A 324 -19.25 0.81 -11.51
C ILE A 324 -20.73 0.72 -11.86
N LEU A 325 -21.50 -0.04 -11.09
CA LEU A 325 -22.96 -0.08 -11.18
C LEU A 325 -23.55 1.08 -10.38
N VAL A 326 -24.49 1.81 -10.97
CA VAL A 326 -25.20 2.91 -10.31
C VAL A 326 -26.71 2.79 -10.56
N SER A 327 -27.49 2.79 -9.49
CA SER A 327 -28.95 2.92 -9.58
C SER A 327 -29.34 4.39 -9.72
N VAL A 328 -29.58 4.91 -10.92
CA VAL A 328 -29.80 6.35 -11.16
C VAL A 328 -31.21 6.64 -11.66
N GLY A 329 -31.73 7.84 -11.38
CA GLY A 329 -32.93 8.36 -12.05
C GLY A 329 -34.03 8.98 -11.17
N GLY A 330 -33.69 9.76 -10.15
CA GLY A 330 -34.64 10.48 -9.29
C GLY A 330 -35.34 9.62 -8.23
N ARG A 331 -36.28 10.21 -7.49
CA ARG A 331 -36.94 9.56 -6.34
C ARG A 331 -37.63 8.28 -6.79
N GLN A 332 -37.34 7.18 -6.09
CA GLN A 332 -37.93 5.86 -6.32
C GLN A 332 -37.77 5.39 -7.78
N CYS A 333 -36.52 5.22 -8.23
CA CYS A 333 -36.23 4.77 -9.59
C CYS A 333 -36.00 3.25 -9.69
N ARG A 334 -36.12 2.72 -10.92
CA ARG A 334 -35.79 1.33 -11.28
C ARG A 334 -34.58 1.23 -12.20
N ASP A 335 -34.10 2.34 -12.75
CA ASP A 335 -33.06 2.33 -13.75
C ASP A 335 -31.70 2.05 -13.11
N VAL A 336 -30.94 1.18 -13.76
CA VAL A 336 -29.59 0.81 -13.35
C VAL A 336 -28.68 0.98 -14.55
N TRP A 337 -27.53 1.58 -14.29
CA TRP A 337 -26.55 1.91 -15.30
C TRP A 337 -25.20 1.36 -14.89
N LEU A 338 -24.45 0.90 -15.89
CA LEU A 338 -23.08 0.46 -15.74
C LEU A 338 -22.17 1.54 -16.33
N TYR A 339 -21.26 2.03 -15.52
CA TYR A 339 -20.21 2.93 -15.91
C TYR A 339 -18.91 2.15 -16.12
N HIS A 340 -18.46 2.11 -17.36
CA HIS A 340 -17.22 1.46 -17.77
C HIS A 340 -16.05 2.42 -17.51
N ALA A 341 -15.46 2.36 -16.31
CA ALA A 341 -14.45 3.36 -15.90
C ALA A 341 -13.21 3.43 -16.82
N ARG A 342 -12.90 2.34 -17.54
CA ARG A 342 -11.83 2.28 -18.54
C ARG A 342 -12.17 3.02 -19.83
N LEU A 343 -13.43 2.95 -20.25
CA LEU A 343 -13.93 3.55 -21.49
C LEU A 343 -14.57 4.91 -21.27
N ASP A 344 -14.65 5.37 -20.03
CA ASP A 344 -15.33 6.60 -19.62
C ASP A 344 -16.74 6.72 -20.26
N SER A 345 -17.53 5.64 -20.16
CA SER A 345 -18.81 5.55 -20.86
C SER A 345 -19.88 4.76 -20.11
N TRP A 346 -21.13 5.05 -20.45
CA TRP A 346 -22.31 4.51 -19.77
C TRP A 346 -23.09 3.53 -20.64
N SER A 347 -23.41 2.37 -20.06
CA SER A 347 -24.33 1.38 -20.61
C SER A 347 -25.56 1.22 -19.72
N LYS A 348 -26.75 1.14 -20.33
CA LYS A 348 -27.98 0.88 -19.59
C LYS A 348 -28.11 -0.61 -19.29
N LEU A 349 -28.49 -0.97 -18.07
CA LEU A 349 -28.78 -2.35 -17.68
C LEU A 349 -30.27 -2.59 -17.53
N ALA A 350 -30.65 -3.85 -17.31
CA ALA A 350 -32.01 -4.18 -16.95
C ALA A 350 -32.46 -3.44 -15.69
N ARG A 351 -33.74 -3.04 -15.71
CA ARG A 351 -34.35 -2.27 -14.63
C ARG A 351 -34.69 -3.20 -13.46
N MET A 352 -34.54 -2.70 -12.24
CA MET A 352 -35.07 -3.37 -11.04
C MET A 352 -36.60 -3.54 -11.17
N LYS A 353 -37.15 -4.57 -10.51
CA LYS A 353 -38.59 -4.82 -10.42
C LYS A 353 -39.28 -3.72 -9.60
N THR A 354 -38.68 -3.35 -8.46
CA THR A 354 -39.24 -2.37 -7.54
C THR A 354 -38.50 -1.03 -7.64
N ALA A 355 -39.29 0.04 -7.76
CA ALA A 355 -38.80 1.41 -7.71
C ALA A 355 -38.40 1.76 -6.28
N ARG A 356 -37.16 2.19 -6.04
CA ARG A 356 -36.62 2.42 -4.69
C ARG A 356 -35.57 3.53 -4.62
N ASP A 357 -35.55 4.25 -3.50
CA ASP A 357 -34.46 5.15 -3.08
C ASP A 357 -33.89 4.71 -1.71
N TYR A 358 -32.70 5.20 -1.34
CA TYR A 358 -31.95 4.84 -0.14
C TYR A 358 -31.75 3.33 0.09
N HIS A 359 -31.77 2.55 -0.99
CA HIS A 359 -31.31 1.17 -0.96
C HIS A 359 -29.79 1.14 -1.04
N LYS A 360 -29.19 -0.03 -0.87
CA LYS A 360 -27.77 -0.24 -1.11
C LYS A 360 -27.57 -1.37 -2.11
N LEU A 361 -26.46 -1.33 -2.82
CA LEU A 361 -26.00 -2.41 -3.71
C LEU A 361 -24.85 -3.14 -3.03
N ALA A 362 -24.87 -4.47 -3.06
CA ALA A 362 -23.79 -5.33 -2.63
C ALA A 362 -23.38 -6.25 -3.78
N VAL A 363 -22.10 -6.59 -3.89
CA VAL A 363 -21.62 -7.56 -4.89
C VAL A 363 -21.07 -8.79 -4.17
N VAL A 364 -21.63 -9.95 -4.51
CA VAL A 364 -21.18 -11.24 -3.99
C VAL A 364 -21.31 -12.31 -5.06
N ASN A 365 -20.25 -13.11 -5.25
CA ASN A 365 -20.15 -14.19 -6.21
C ASN A 365 -20.57 -13.74 -7.63
N GLY A 366 -20.12 -12.55 -8.04
CA GLY A 366 -20.40 -11.95 -9.35
C GLY A 366 -21.84 -11.48 -9.57
N LYS A 367 -22.68 -11.52 -8.52
CA LYS A 367 -24.07 -11.03 -8.56
C LYS A 367 -24.20 -9.74 -7.77
N VAL A 368 -25.15 -8.89 -8.18
CA VAL A 368 -25.42 -7.62 -7.47
C VAL A 368 -26.75 -7.70 -6.75
N TYR A 369 -26.75 -7.39 -5.46
CA TYR A 369 -27.93 -7.43 -4.59
C TYR A 369 -28.40 -6.00 -4.31
N ALA A 370 -29.62 -5.67 -4.70
CA ALA A 370 -30.30 -4.44 -4.31
C ALA A 370 -31.12 -4.68 -3.05
N ILE A 371 -30.72 -4.05 -1.94
CA ILE A 371 -31.18 -4.41 -0.60
C ILE A 371 -31.99 -3.25 -0.01
N GLY A 372 -33.21 -3.56 0.42
CA GLY A 372 -34.09 -2.64 1.16
C GLY A 372 -34.36 -1.32 0.44
N GLY A 373 -34.35 -0.22 1.21
CA GLY A 373 -34.64 1.13 0.74
C GLY A 373 -36.08 1.54 0.99
N ARG A 374 -36.53 2.57 0.29
CA ARG A 374 -37.90 3.08 0.34
C ARG A 374 -38.51 3.05 -1.05
N SER A 375 -39.67 2.42 -1.12
CA SER A 375 -40.52 2.33 -2.30
C SER A 375 -41.73 3.25 -2.16
N LYS A 376 -42.62 3.26 -3.17
CA LYS A 376 -43.90 3.98 -3.11
C LYS A 376 -44.77 3.58 -1.89
N ASP A 377 -44.63 2.33 -1.44
CA ASP A 377 -45.43 1.75 -0.35
C ASP A 377 -44.74 1.93 1.02
N GLY A 378 -43.66 2.73 1.07
CA GLY A 378 -42.85 2.95 2.25
C GLY A 378 -41.54 2.18 2.25
N VAL A 379 -40.92 2.08 3.42
CA VAL A 379 -39.66 1.36 3.63
C VAL A 379 -39.87 -0.13 3.36
N THR A 380 -38.98 -0.75 2.59
CA THR A 380 -39.15 -2.13 2.11
C THR A 380 -38.07 -3.07 2.66
N ALA A 381 -38.44 -4.33 2.86
CA ALA A 381 -37.53 -5.43 3.14
C ALA A 381 -37.06 -6.17 1.87
N GLY A 382 -37.64 -5.83 0.72
CA GLY A 382 -37.42 -6.58 -0.52
C GLY A 382 -35.97 -6.52 -0.98
N VAL A 383 -35.44 -7.68 -1.37
CA VAL A 383 -34.10 -7.82 -1.96
C VAL A 383 -34.26 -8.30 -3.40
N GLU A 384 -33.51 -7.71 -4.32
CA GLU A 384 -33.46 -8.15 -5.71
C GLU A 384 -32.03 -8.51 -6.10
N VAL A 385 -31.86 -9.56 -6.91
CA VAL A 385 -30.56 -10.08 -7.32
C VAL A 385 -30.39 -9.95 -8.83
N TYR A 386 -29.37 -9.21 -9.25
CA TYR A 386 -29.02 -9.04 -10.65
C TYR A 386 -28.07 -10.14 -11.12
N HIS A 387 -28.50 -10.84 -12.16
CA HIS A 387 -27.70 -11.84 -12.87
C HIS A 387 -27.09 -11.20 -14.12
N ARG A 388 -25.78 -10.94 -14.09
CA ARG A 388 -25.07 -10.27 -15.18
C ARG A 388 -25.16 -11.04 -16.50
N SER A 389 -25.02 -12.36 -16.47
CA SER A 389 -25.09 -13.23 -17.67
C SER A 389 -26.44 -13.19 -18.37
N LEU A 390 -27.52 -12.99 -17.61
CA LEU A 390 -28.89 -12.92 -18.13
C LEU A 390 -29.38 -11.48 -18.33
N ASN A 391 -28.60 -10.49 -17.86
CA ASN A 391 -29.03 -9.09 -17.74
C ASN A 391 -30.46 -9.00 -17.16
N LYS A 392 -30.69 -9.61 -15.99
CA LYS A 392 -32.02 -9.70 -15.38
C LYS A 392 -31.97 -9.63 -13.85
N TRP A 393 -32.97 -8.97 -13.27
CA TRP A 393 -33.22 -8.96 -11.83
C TRP A 393 -34.20 -10.07 -11.43
N THR A 394 -33.88 -10.79 -10.38
CA THR A 394 -34.72 -11.81 -9.74
C THR A 394 -35.01 -11.40 -8.29
N GLU A 395 -36.00 -12.04 -7.67
CA GLU A 395 -36.24 -11.82 -6.24
C GLU A 395 -35.21 -12.59 -5.42
N GLY A 396 -34.69 -11.96 -4.37
CA GLY A 396 -33.85 -12.58 -3.36
C GLY A 396 -34.57 -12.74 -2.04
N VAL A 397 -33.86 -13.27 -1.04
CA VAL A 397 -34.37 -13.43 0.32
C VAL A 397 -34.58 -12.06 0.96
N ALA A 398 -35.81 -11.76 1.37
CA ALA A 398 -36.16 -10.48 1.97
C ALA A 398 -35.55 -10.31 3.37
N LEU A 399 -35.25 -9.07 3.75
CA LEU A 399 -34.76 -8.75 5.09
C LEU A 399 -35.81 -9.11 6.16
N PRO A 400 -35.39 -9.52 7.38
CA PRO A 400 -36.32 -9.79 8.48
C PRO A 400 -37.16 -8.57 8.85
N GLN A 401 -36.59 -7.36 8.70
CA GLN A 401 -37.29 -6.10 8.92
C GLN A 401 -36.98 -5.09 7.82
N PRO A 402 -37.99 -4.36 7.30
CA PRO A 402 -37.79 -3.30 6.31
C PRO A 402 -36.87 -2.20 6.81
N ARG A 403 -35.92 -1.76 5.97
CA ARG A 403 -35.03 -0.63 6.29
C ARG A 403 -34.50 0.09 5.07
N GLY A 404 -34.24 1.39 5.22
CA GLY A 404 -33.61 2.25 4.22
C GLY A 404 -32.46 3.07 4.80
N ALA A 405 -31.61 3.62 3.94
CA ALA A 405 -30.43 4.44 4.29
C ALA A 405 -29.37 3.73 5.18
N HIS A 406 -29.52 2.42 5.37
CA HIS A 406 -28.61 1.54 6.09
C HIS A 406 -27.23 1.45 5.43
N ALA A 407 -26.25 0.96 6.18
CA ALA A 407 -24.93 0.63 5.65
C ALA A 407 -24.91 -0.82 5.15
N VAL A 408 -24.13 -1.09 4.11
CA VAL A 408 -23.85 -2.44 3.61
C VAL A 408 -22.36 -2.63 3.44
N GLY A 409 -21.84 -3.74 3.97
CA GLY A 409 -20.48 -4.21 3.74
C GLY A 409 -20.50 -5.68 3.32
N VAL A 410 -19.59 -6.06 2.43
CA VAL A 410 -19.39 -7.47 2.06
C VAL A 410 -18.05 -7.91 2.60
N LEU A 411 -18.05 -8.94 3.44
CA LEU A 411 -16.84 -9.54 3.99
C LEU A 411 -16.92 -11.05 3.85
N ASP A 412 -15.87 -11.67 3.31
CA ASP A 412 -15.75 -13.12 3.12
C ASP A 412 -16.95 -13.78 2.42
N GLY A 413 -17.54 -13.07 1.45
CA GLY A 413 -18.72 -13.55 0.72
C GLY A 413 -20.03 -13.47 1.49
N THR A 414 -20.03 -12.84 2.67
CA THR A 414 -21.23 -12.58 3.47
C THR A 414 -21.61 -11.10 3.34
N ILE A 415 -22.89 -10.83 3.11
CA ILE A 415 -23.45 -9.48 3.08
C ILE A 415 -23.86 -9.09 4.50
N TYR A 416 -23.38 -7.96 4.99
CA TYR A 416 -23.78 -7.38 6.26
C TYR A 416 -24.59 -6.11 6.03
N VAL A 417 -25.78 -6.06 6.62
CA VAL A 417 -26.72 -4.94 6.57
C VAL A 417 -26.83 -4.36 7.97
N ILE A 418 -26.34 -3.13 8.14
CA ILE A 418 -26.13 -2.52 9.45
C ILE A 418 -26.99 -1.26 9.58
N GLY A 419 -27.80 -1.19 10.64
CA GLY A 419 -28.54 0.00 11.02
C GLY A 419 -29.54 0.52 9.96
N GLY A 420 -29.59 1.83 9.79
CA GLY A 420 -30.52 2.53 8.90
C GLY A 420 -31.84 2.93 9.57
N GLY A 421 -32.80 3.42 8.80
CA GLY A 421 -34.14 3.77 9.25
C GLY A 421 -35.15 2.64 9.04
N ASN A 422 -35.93 2.31 10.05
CA ASN A 422 -37.01 1.31 10.00
C ASN A 422 -38.29 1.86 9.32
N VAL A 423 -39.41 1.12 9.42
CA VAL A 423 -40.71 1.53 8.85
C VAL A 423 -41.27 2.85 9.40
N THR A 424 -40.88 3.26 10.61
CA THR A 424 -41.24 4.55 11.21
C THR A 424 -40.19 5.64 10.94
N TYR A 425 -39.23 5.37 10.06
CA TYR A 425 -38.05 6.23 9.80
C TYR A 425 -37.18 6.48 11.03
N SER A 426 -37.31 5.64 12.06
CA SER A 426 -36.50 5.70 13.26
C SER A 426 -35.21 4.92 13.03
N PRO A 427 -34.04 5.45 13.46
CA PRO A 427 -32.79 4.71 13.35
C PRO A 427 -32.85 3.38 14.13
N THR A 428 -32.26 2.33 13.55
CA THR A 428 -32.06 1.04 14.21
C THR A 428 -30.58 0.71 14.37
N ARG A 429 -30.30 -0.23 15.27
CA ARG A 429 -28.95 -0.70 15.63
C ARG A 429 -28.66 -2.11 15.11
N THR A 430 -29.72 -2.76 14.64
CA THR A 430 -29.72 -4.16 14.26
C THR A 430 -28.80 -4.43 13.09
N VAL A 431 -28.15 -5.59 13.16
CA VAL A 431 -27.25 -6.10 12.14
C VAL A 431 -27.80 -7.40 11.61
N TYR A 432 -27.91 -7.49 10.28
CA TYR A 432 -28.22 -8.74 9.61
C TYR A 432 -27.08 -9.18 8.72
N CYS A 433 -26.82 -10.48 8.67
CA CYS A 433 -25.87 -11.09 7.76
C CYS A 433 -26.54 -12.17 6.89
N PHE A 434 -26.05 -12.32 5.66
CA PHE A 434 -26.57 -13.27 4.69
C PHE A 434 -25.46 -13.77 3.77
N SER A 435 -25.36 -15.09 3.65
CA SER A 435 -24.49 -15.74 2.66
C SER A 435 -25.33 -16.22 1.48
N PRO A 436 -24.88 -16.04 0.23
CA PRO A 436 -25.59 -16.60 -0.92
C PRO A 436 -25.74 -18.12 -0.80
N GLY A 437 -26.99 -18.59 -0.75
CA GLY A 437 -27.32 -20.00 -0.52
C GLY A 437 -28.16 -20.20 0.75
N ASP A 438 -28.16 -19.23 1.66
CA ASP A 438 -29.03 -19.24 2.82
C ASP A 438 -30.49 -18.99 2.41
N ASP A 439 -31.43 -19.58 3.16
CA ASP A 439 -32.87 -19.35 2.99
C ASP A 439 -33.37 -18.10 3.75
N LEU A 440 -32.59 -17.62 4.73
CA LEU A 440 -32.95 -16.52 5.62
C LEU A 440 -31.72 -15.69 6.01
N TRP A 441 -31.98 -14.44 6.41
CA TRP A 441 -30.95 -13.58 7.02
C TRP A 441 -30.79 -13.93 8.50
N HIS A 442 -29.56 -13.89 8.98
CA HIS A 442 -29.21 -14.13 10.37
C HIS A 442 -28.97 -12.80 11.11
N THR A 443 -29.22 -12.79 12.42
CA THR A 443 -28.92 -11.63 13.27
C THR A 443 -27.48 -11.73 13.79
N ALA A 444 -26.78 -10.60 13.84
CA ALA A 444 -25.48 -10.48 14.50
C ALA A 444 -25.54 -9.42 15.60
N GLN A 445 -24.45 -9.21 16.36
CA GLN A 445 -24.42 -8.25 17.46
C GLN A 445 -24.82 -6.85 17.01
N ASP A 446 -25.83 -6.28 17.67
CA ASP A 446 -26.30 -4.92 17.43
C ASP A 446 -25.19 -3.88 17.67
N MET A 447 -25.23 -2.79 16.89
CA MET A 447 -24.36 -1.62 17.12
C MET A 447 -24.48 -1.13 18.57
N PRO A 448 -23.40 -0.61 19.20
CA PRO A 448 -23.36 -0.14 20.59
C PRO A 448 -24.12 1.17 20.82
N GLU A 449 -24.52 1.48 22.08
CA GLU A 449 -25.34 2.67 22.42
C GLU A 449 -24.63 3.96 22.02
N THR A 450 -25.18 4.63 21.00
CA THR A 450 -24.63 5.82 20.38
C THR A 450 -25.78 6.62 19.78
N GLU A 451 -25.58 7.92 19.62
CA GLU A 451 -26.46 8.72 18.77
C GLU A 451 -26.49 8.09 17.38
N LEU A 452 -27.68 7.78 16.89
CA LEU A 452 -27.88 7.13 15.61
C LEU A 452 -28.37 8.13 14.58
N ASP A 453 -27.90 7.97 13.37
CA ASP A 453 -28.50 8.58 12.19
C ASP A 453 -28.97 7.46 11.26
N SER A 454 -30.01 7.73 10.48
CA SER A 454 -30.48 6.77 9.49
C SER A 454 -29.58 6.70 8.25
N TYR A 455 -28.69 7.67 8.02
CA TYR A 455 -27.83 7.79 6.85
C TYR A 455 -26.37 7.43 7.15
N ILE A 456 -26.10 6.13 7.22
CA ILE A 456 -24.76 5.60 7.48
C ILE A 456 -24.18 4.90 6.25
N THR A 457 -22.88 4.69 6.26
CA THR A 457 -22.14 4.03 5.18
C THR A 457 -21.07 3.12 5.75
N ALA A 458 -20.69 2.08 4.99
CA ALA A 458 -19.67 1.13 5.41
C ALA A 458 -18.61 0.89 4.34
N SER A 459 -17.41 0.53 4.81
CA SER A 459 -16.29 0.02 4.01
C SER A 459 -15.67 -1.17 4.73
N VAL A 460 -15.05 -2.08 3.98
CA VAL A 460 -14.44 -3.30 4.52
C VAL A 460 -12.93 -3.27 4.30
N LEU A 461 -12.16 -3.50 5.36
CA LEU A 461 -10.70 -3.56 5.34
C LEU A 461 -10.22 -4.54 6.42
N ASN A 462 -9.28 -5.44 6.08
CA ASN A 462 -8.63 -6.36 7.02
C ASN A 462 -9.62 -7.07 7.96
N ASP A 463 -10.54 -7.86 7.39
CA ASP A 463 -11.53 -8.66 8.12
C ASP A 463 -12.50 -7.88 9.01
N SER A 464 -12.59 -6.57 8.79
CA SER A 464 -13.37 -5.65 9.61
C SER A 464 -14.25 -4.75 8.76
N ILE A 465 -15.43 -4.41 9.29
CA ILE A 465 -16.39 -3.51 8.66
C ILE A 465 -16.38 -2.18 9.42
N TYR A 466 -16.03 -1.10 8.72
CA TYR A 466 -15.95 0.25 9.25
C TYR A 466 -17.20 1.03 8.89
N ILE A 467 -17.80 1.71 9.86
CA ILE A 467 -19.06 2.43 9.73
C ILE A 467 -18.85 3.90 10.04
N ALA A 468 -19.21 4.75 9.07
CA ALA A 468 -19.17 6.19 9.17
C ALA A 468 -20.55 6.81 8.84
N GLY A 469 -20.67 8.12 9.02
CA GLY A 469 -21.93 8.85 8.88
C GLY A 469 -22.74 8.94 10.17
N LEU A 470 -22.22 8.43 11.29
CA LEU A 470 -22.80 8.62 12.61
C LEU A 470 -22.49 10.03 13.16
N PRO A 471 -23.31 10.56 14.07
CA PRO A 471 -23.13 11.91 14.62
C PRO A 471 -21.79 12.14 15.34
N SER A 472 -21.32 11.15 16.11
CA SER A 472 -20.18 11.37 17.04
C SER A 472 -19.04 10.37 16.92
N LYS A 473 -19.21 9.25 16.20
CA LYS A 473 -18.24 8.14 16.20
C LYS A 473 -18.03 7.53 14.82
N VAL A 474 -16.86 6.92 14.62
CA VAL A 474 -16.63 5.91 13.59
C VAL A 474 -16.51 4.58 14.30
N LEU A 475 -17.29 3.59 13.86
CA LEU A 475 -17.34 2.27 14.46
C LEU A 475 -16.62 1.25 13.58
N CYS A 476 -16.09 0.21 14.19
CA CYS A 476 -15.55 -0.96 13.52
C CYS A 476 -16.21 -2.20 14.12
N TYR A 477 -16.72 -3.06 13.25
CA TYR A 477 -17.31 -4.34 13.59
C TYR A 477 -16.43 -5.46 13.05
N ARG A 478 -16.10 -6.43 13.92
CA ARG A 478 -15.35 -7.64 13.56
C ARG A 478 -16.28 -8.84 13.63
N PRO A 479 -16.81 -9.32 12.50
CA PRO A 479 -17.81 -10.39 12.51
C PRO A 479 -17.31 -11.71 13.10
N GLN A 480 -16.02 -12.02 12.97
CA GLN A 480 -15.42 -13.24 13.51
C GLN A 480 -15.48 -13.31 15.05
N GLU A 481 -15.40 -12.15 15.71
CA GLU A 481 -15.47 -12.02 17.17
C GLU A 481 -16.86 -11.54 17.64
N ASP A 482 -17.76 -11.24 16.70
CA ASP A 482 -19.02 -10.53 16.92
C ASP A 482 -18.86 -9.26 17.78
N LEU A 483 -17.77 -8.52 17.56
CA LEU A 483 -17.30 -7.45 18.45
C LEU A 483 -17.34 -6.07 17.79
N TRP A 484 -17.86 -5.09 18.53
CA TRP A 484 -17.88 -3.68 18.16
C TRP A 484 -16.80 -2.88 18.88
N THR A 485 -16.12 -2.01 18.14
CA THR A 485 -15.13 -1.07 18.68
C THR A 485 -15.32 0.34 18.14
N VAL A 486 -15.05 1.33 18.99
CA VAL A 486 -14.97 2.74 18.56
C VAL A 486 -13.54 2.98 18.05
N VAL A 487 -13.42 3.36 16.78
CA VAL A 487 -12.13 3.59 16.12
C VAL A 487 -11.83 5.07 15.88
N ALA A 488 -12.82 5.96 16.01
CA ALA A 488 -12.57 7.38 16.14
C ALA A 488 -13.78 8.13 16.70
N ASN A 489 -13.54 9.29 17.31
CA ASN A 489 -14.57 10.28 17.56
C ASN A 489 -14.61 11.31 16.42
N THR A 490 -15.80 11.79 16.08
CA THR A 490 -16.03 12.75 14.98
C THR A 490 -17.04 13.80 15.40
N SER A 491 -16.99 14.99 14.80
CA SER A 491 -18.04 16.01 14.95
C SER A 491 -18.95 15.99 13.72
N ALA A 492 -20.17 15.44 13.88
CA ALA A 492 -21.31 15.49 12.96
C ALA A 492 -20.97 15.46 11.45
N ARG A 493 -20.36 14.37 10.98
CA ARG A 493 -20.08 14.12 9.55
C ARG A 493 -21.15 13.25 8.91
N LEU A 494 -22.39 13.69 9.00
CA LEU A 494 -23.53 12.97 8.46
C LEU A 494 -23.43 12.89 6.93
N ARG A 495 -23.89 11.77 6.36
CA ARG A 495 -23.95 11.57 4.90
C ARG A 495 -22.60 11.73 4.17
N CYS A 496 -21.50 11.35 4.81
CA CYS A 496 -20.20 11.26 4.16
C CYS A 496 -20.09 10.00 3.27
N GLY A 497 -19.12 10.01 2.36
CA GLY A 497 -18.65 8.81 1.68
C GLY A 497 -17.49 8.17 2.45
N ILE A 498 -17.36 6.85 2.39
CA ILE A 498 -16.23 6.09 2.96
C ILE A 498 -15.73 5.11 1.90
N THR A 499 -14.43 4.92 1.79
CA THR A 499 -13.82 3.89 0.93
C THR A 499 -12.44 3.49 1.46
N VAL A 500 -11.89 2.39 0.97
CA VAL A 500 -10.51 1.95 1.23
C VAL A 500 -9.62 2.42 0.10
N PHE A 501 -8.49 3.04 0.40
CA PHE A 501 -7.51 3.44 -0.61
C PHE A 501 -6.10 3.22 -0.05
N GLY A 502 -5.20 2.58 -0.81
CA GLY A 502 -3.84 2.34 -0.35
C GLY A 502 -3.75 1.42 0.89
N GLY A 503 -4.77 0.61 1.14
CA GLY A 503 -4.87 -0.21 2.36
C GLY A 503 -5.33 0.54 3.61
N GLU A 504 -5.80 1.77 3.47
CA GLU A 504 -6.23 2.65 4.56
C GLU A 504 -7.68 3.13 4.35
N ILE A 505 -8.36 3.55 5.43
CA ILE A 505 -9.74 4.04 5.37
C ILE A 505 -9.76 5.56 5.20
N TYR A 506 -10.53 6.02 4.23
CA TYR A 506 -10.75 7.45 3.97
C TYR A 506 -12.23 7.81 4.00
N ILE A 507 -12.53 8.97 4.57
CA ILE A 507 -13.86 9.56 4.66
C ILE A 507 -13.88 10.86 3.86
N TYR A 508 -14.81 10.97 2.92
CA TYR A 508 -14.93 12.10 2.00
C TYR A 508 -16.20 12.90 2.31
N GLY A 509 -16.03 14.23 2.40
CA GLY A 509 -17.10 15.19 2.59
C GLY A 509 -18.01 14.89 3.78
N GLY A 510 -19.31 14.99 3.54
CA GLY A 510 -20.35 14.99 4.57
C GLY A 510 -21.03 16.35 4.64
N SER A 511 -21.92 16.54 5.62
CA SER A 511 -22.66 17.80 5.76
C SER A 511 -22.33 18.53 7.05
N LYS A 512 -22.05 19.84 6.95
CA LYS A 512 -22.00 20.77 8.08
C LYS A 512 -23.08 21.83 7.88
N ASN A 513 -24.03 21.93 8.80
CA ASN A 513 -25.17 22.86 8.70
C ASN A 513 -25.93 22.76 7.36
N ASN A 514 -26.13 21.53 6.85
CA ASN A 514 -26.81 21.25 5.56
C ASN A 514 -26.04 21.68 4.30
N ILE A 515 -24.78 22.08 4.45
CA ILE A 515 -23.87 22.37 3.34
C ILE A 515 -22.87 21.22 3.25
N GLY A 516 -22.64 20.73 2.04
CA GLY A 516 -21.63 19.72 1.76
C GLY A 516 -20.24 20.24 2.06
N THR A 517 -19.37 19.40 2.62
CA THR A 517 -17.98 19.76 2.92
C THR A 517 -17.03 19.20 1.87
N THR A 518 -15.92 19.89 1.63
CA THR A 518 -14.85 19.42 0.73
C THR A 518 -13.84 18.54 1.47
N GLU A 519 -13.89 18.49 2.79
CA GLU A 519 -12.85 17.90 3.62
C GLU A 519 -12.72 16.39 3.42
N ILE A 520 -11.48 15.90 3.45
CA ILE A 520 -11.16 14.47 3.35
C ILE A 520 -10.33 14.08 4.55
N PHE A 521 -10.76 13.02 5.24
CA PHE A 521 -10.13 12.53 6.45
C PHE A 521 -9.59 11.12 6.22
N TRP A 522 -8.37 10.90 6.69
CA TRP A 522 -7.79 9.58 6.88
C TRP A 522 -8.08 9.11 8.31
N LEU A 523 -8.53 7.86 8.44
CA LEU A 523 -8.75 7.20 9.72
C LEU A 523 -7.46 6.55 10.21
N ASN A 524 -6.86 7.13 11.24
CA ASN A 524 -5.76 6.50 11.95
C ASN A 524 -6.33 5.57 13.04
N CYS A 525 -6.29 4.27 12.78
CA CYS A 525 -6.79 3.26 13.71
C CYS A 525 -5.92 3.11 14.97
N GLN A 526 -4.62 3.45 14.91
CA GLN A 526 -3.70 3.35 16.05
C GLN A 526 -4.01 4.43 17.09
N ASP A 527 -4.17 5.68 16.64
CA ASP A 527 -4.46 6.83 17.51
C ASP A 527 -5.96 7.07 17.74
N LYS A 528 -6.80 6.21 17.15
CA LYS A 528 -8.26 6.34 17.12
C LYS A 528 -8.74 7.74 16.72
N SER A 529 -8.16 8.29 15.65
CA SER A 529 -8.37 9.69 15.26
C SER A 529 -8.62 9.86 13.76
N LEU A 530 -9.23 10.99 13.40
CA LEU A 530 -9.45 11.41 12.02
C LEU A 530 -8.56 12.61 11.72
N LYS A 531 -7.63 12.44 10.79
CA LYS A 531 -6.73 13.51 10.35
C LYS A 531 -7.16 14.00 8.97
N GLN A 532 -7.34 15.32 8.83
CA GLN A 532 -7.62 15.90 7.52
C GLN A 532 -6.36 15.79 6.65
N VAL A 533 -6.52 15.28 5.43
CA VAL A 533 -5.42 15.00 4.50
C VAL A 533 -5.59 15.67 3.14
N GLY A 534 -6.79 16.15 2.81
CA GLY A 534 -7.04 16.77 1.51
C GLY A 534 -8.42 17.41 1.39
N THR A 535 -8.72 17.85 0.17
CA THR A 535 -9.99 18.46 -0.20
C THR A 535 -10.51 17.98 -1.56
N MET A 536 -11.83 17.85 -1.67
CA MET A 536 -12.57 17.71 -2.92
C MET A 536 -12.74 19.07 -3.61
N PRO A 537 -12.98 19.13 -4.93
CA PRO A 537 -13.20 20.39 -5.63
C PRO A 537 -14.48 21.10 -5.18
N ASN A 538 -15.54 20.33 -4.91
CA ASN A 538 -16.83 20.83 -4.44
C ASN A 538 -17.21 20.16 -3.12
N GLY A 539 -17.92 20.90 -2.27
CA GLY A 539 -18.40 20.37 -1.01
C GLY A 539 -19.61 19.47 -1.23
N LEU A 540 -19.54 18.20 -0.82
CA LEU A 540 -20.57 17.21 -1.14
C LEU A 540 -21.02 16.42 0.08
N CYS A 541 -22.32 16.14 0.16
CA CYS A 541 -22.92 15.18 1.09
C CYS A 541 -23.88 14.23 0.34
N GLY A 542 -24.11 13.04 0.88
CA GLY A 542 -24.96 12.01 0.27
C GLY A 542 -24.44 11.49 -1.08
N HIS A 543 -23.16 11.72 -1.37
CA HIS A 543 -22.43 11.12 -2.47
C HIS A 543 -21.99 9.70 -2.09
N VAL A 544 -21.49 8.94 -3.06
CA VAL A 544 -20.88 7.63 -2.80
C VAL A 544 -19.41 7.66 -3.22
N CYS A 545 -18.57 7.01 -2.41
CA CYS A 545 -17.15 6.79 -2.70
C CYS A 545 -16.93 5.32 -2.96
N VAL A 546 -16.21 5.00 -4.02
CA VAL A 546 -15.75 3.64 -4.31
C VAL A 546 -14.30 3.66 -4.77
N THR A 547 -13.61 2.55 -4.55
CA THR A 547 -12.25 2.36 -5.05
C THR A 547 -12.27 1.37 -6.20
N ILE A 548 -11.57 1.71 -7.27
CA ILE A 548 -11.40 0.89 -8.47
C ILE A 548 -9.92 0.73 -8.80
N LEU A 549 -9.59 -0.27 -9.61
CA LEU A 549 -8.30 -0.38 -10.28
C LEU A 549 -8.41 0.16 -11.70
N LYS A 550 -7.61 1.19 -12.01
CA LYS A 550 -7.54 1.82 -13.33
C LYS A 550 -6.12 1.69 -13.88
N GLY A 551 -6.02 1.35 -15.16
CA GLY A 551 -4.76 1.27 -15.91
C GLY A 551 -4.39 2.57 -16.60
#